data_AF-A0A329R8U1-F1
#
_entry.id   AF-A0A329R8U1-F1
#
_cell.length_a   1.000
_cell.length_b   1.000
_cell.length_c   1.000
_cell.angle_alpha   90.00
_cell.angle_beta   90.00
_cell.angle_gamma   90.00
#
_symmetry.space_group_name_H-M   'P 1'
#
loop_
_entity.id
_entity.type
_entity.pdbx_description
1 polymer ?
#
loop_
_entity_poly.entity_id
_entity_poly.type
_entity_poly.pdbx_seq_one_letter_code
_entity_poly.pdbx_strand_id
1 'polypeptide(L)'
;MNVEVNYPPKPCVLSAAAANSLELLADQLVAETLSASDEFISRGCVVDKVQWKTLKKKDNITAYRSRSWRTSKSRPRISSADTDALAKSPEKPEFYPITEKNIKSALSSSYLGVSATCPEASDFKTRSLDVLEQKVMEKSRSDHVLMVFCTGSVPGSVEDAALGFLADTEARTKTRTSKCTDANVDDAKILARIEGPSFDDPFRFLGVKWLTLSTPGAAKYFIKSRDYLILESSGMALDSDGERFCYLLSHSIALDEVPEFESFGFARQTFSACHIIRPSDTEREVKVFSRGFTDSV
;
A
#
# COMPACT_ATOMS: atom_id res chain seq x y z
N MET A 1 -37.98 -7.22 2.46
CA MET A 1 -37.58 -8.63 2.30
C MET A 1 -36.29 -8.81 3.07
N ASN A 2 -36.29 -9.64 4.12
CA ASN A 2 -35.05 -9.94 4.85
C ASN A 2 -34.23 -10.85 3.94
N VAL A 3 -33.14 -10.32 3.37
CA VAL A 3 -32.13 -11.15 2.72
C VAL A 3 -31.53 -12.02 3.82
N GLU A 4 -31.66 -13.34 3.67
CA GLU A 4 -31.08 -14.29 4.61
C GLU A 4 -29.55 -14.17 4.55
N VAL A 5 -28.97 -13.53 5.57
CA VAL A 5 -27.52 -13.30 5.64
C VAL A 5 -26.84 -14.62 5.99
N ASN A 6 -26.14 -15.22 5.03
CA ASN A 6 -25.37 -16.44 5.25
C ASN A 6 -24.14 -16.14 6.11
N TYR A 7 -24.17 -16.56 7.37
CA TYR A 7 -23.05 -16.47 8.30
C TYR A 7 -22.65 -17.86 8.83
N PRO A 8 -21.35 -18.21 8.86
CA PRO A 8 -20.23 -17.47 8.26
C PRO A 8 -20.32 -17.44 6.72
N PRO A 9 -19.70 -16.46 6.04
CA PRO A 9 -19.75 -16.36 4.58
C PRO A 9 -19.26 -17.65 3.92
N LYS A 10 -19.85 -17.97 2.78
CA LYS A 10 -19.47 -19.13 1.95
C LYS A 10 -18.45 -18.69 0.90
N PRO A 11 -17.56 -19.58 0.44
CA PRO A 11 -16.74 -19.31 -0.73
C PRO A 11 -17.57 -18.81 -1.91
N CYS A 12 -17.08 -17.80 -2.60
CA CYS A 12 -17.74 -17.17 -3.73
C CYS A 12 -16.95 -17.42 -5.03
N VAL A 13 -17.68 -17.50 -6.14
CA VAL A 13 -17.08 -17.61 -7.47
C VAL A 13 -17.00 -16.20 -8.06
N LEU A 14 -15.79 -15.71 -8.24
CA LEU A 14 -15.56 -14.42 -8.89
C LEU A 14 -15.72 -14.56 -10.40
N SER A 15 -16.32 -13.56 -11.05
CA SER A 15 -16.26 -13.44 -12.51
C SER A 15 -14.83 -13.10 -12.94
N ALA A 16 -14.47 -13.42 -14.18
CA ALA A 16 -13.14 -13.07 -14.72
C ALA A 16 -12.86 -11.55 -14.64
N ALA A 17 -13.88 -10.72 -14.89
CA ALA A 17 -13.76 -9.27 -14.78
C ALA A 17 -13.51 -8.80 -13.33
N ALA A 18 -14.19 -9.42 -12.36
CA ALA A 18 -13.99 -9.12 -10.94
C ALA A 18 -12.59 -9.57 -10.47
N ALA A 19 -12.14 -10.76 -10.86
CA ALA A 19 -10.82 -11.26 -10.55
C ALA A 19 -9.72 -10.33 -11.10
N ASN A 20 -9.80 -9.96 -12.39
CA ASN A 20 -8.84 -9.04 -13.01
C ASN A 20 -8.84 -7.64 -12.36
N SER A 21 -10.01 -7.16 -11.91
CA SER A 21 -10.10 -5.86 -11.22
C SER A 21 -9.43 -5.89 -9.85
N LEU A 22 -9.57 -7.01 -9.12
CA LEU A 22 -8.92 -7.21 -7.82
C LEU A 22 -7.41 -7.39 -7.99
N GLU A 23 -6.96 -8.12 -9.00
CA GLU A 23 -5.55 -8.25 -9.35
C GLU A 23 -4.92 -6.88 -9.66
N LEU A 24 -5.54 -6.09 -10.54
CA LEU A 24 -5.07 -4.74 -10.86
C LEU A 24 -5.01 -3.83 -9.62
N LEU A 25 -6.00 -3.93 -8.73
CA LEU A 25 -6.00 -3.17 -7.48
C LEU A 25 -4.83 -3.59 -6.57
N ALA A 26 -4.57 -4.90 -6.46
CA ALA A 26 -3.45 -5.41 -5.70
C ALA A 26 -2.11 -4.89 -6.24
N ASP A 27 -1.91 -5.00 -7.55
CA ASP A 27 -0.69 -4.53 -8.23
C ASP A 27 -0.46 -3.04 -8.04
N GLN A 28 -1.53 -2.23 -8.18
CA GLN A 28 -1.44 -0.78 -7.94
C GLN A 28 -1.03 -0.46 -6.50
N LEU A 29 -1.61 -1.12 -5.50
CA LEU A 29 -1.30 -0.88 -4.09
C LEU A 29 0.14 -1.32 -3.73
N VAL A 30 0.61 -2.42 -4.32
CA VAL A 30 2.00 -2.89 -4.14
C VAL A 30 2.97 -1.94 -4.83
N ALA A 31 2.72 -1.53 -6.09
CA ALA A 31 3.56 -0.60 -6.84
C ALA A 31 3.62 0.79 -6.19
N GLU A 32 2.49 1.31 -5.69
CA GLU A 32 2.43 2.56 -4.93
C GLU A 32 3.27 2.47 -3.64
N THR A 33 3.30 1.30 -3.00
CA THR A 33 4.09 1.08 -1.79
C THR A 33 5.57 0.90 -2.09
N LEU A 34 5.90 0.19 -3.17
CA LEU A 34 7.26 0.04 -3.65
C LEU A 34 7.88 1.40 -3.96
N SER A 35 7.18 2.22 -4.75
CA SER A 35 7.60 3.58 -5.11
C SER A 35 7.83 4.46 -3.89
N ALA A 36 6.94 4.41 -2.89
CA ALA A 36 7.11 5.15 -1.65
C ALA A 36 8.32 4.66 -0.83
N SER A 37 8.62 3.37 -0.89
CA SER A 37 9.80 2.80 -0.27
C SER A 37 11.08 3.22 -1.00
N ASP A 38 11.09 3.22 -2.32
CA ASP A 38 12.25 3.64 -3.13
C ASP A 38 12.53 5.12 -2.92
N GLU A 39 11.49 5.95 -2.88
CA GLU A 39 11.60 7.36 -2.54
C GLU A 39 12.21 7.55 -1.15
N PHE A 40 11.75 6.78 -0.15
CA PHE A 40 12.30 6.83 1.21
C PHE A 40 13.79 6.45 1.25
N ILE A 41 14.19 5.41 0.50
CA ILE A 41 15.59 4.98 0.38
C ILE A 41 16.42 6.06 -0.32
N SER A 42 15.93 6.62 -1.43
CA SER A 42 16.62 7.67 -2.20
C SER A 42 16.90 8.93 -1.39
N ARG A 43 16.07 9.22 -0.38
CA ARG A 43 16.25 10.32 0.58
C ARG A 43 17.17 9.96 1.75
N GLY A 44 17.87 8.84 1.68
CA GLY A 44 18.81 8.36 2.70
C GLY A 44 18.13 7.76 3.93
N CYS A 45 16.91 7.21 3.78
CA CYS A 45 16.14 6.64 4.88
C CYS A 45 15.86 7.63 6.03
N VAL A 46 15.77 8.92 5.71
CA VAL A 46 15.51 9.99 6.69
C VAL A 46 14.03 10.32 6.73
N VAL A 47 13.43 10.24 7.91
CA VAL A 47 12.03 10.58 8.12
C VAL A 47 11.84 12.09 8.28
N ASP A 48 10.99 12.69 7.44
CA ASP A 48 10.55 14.06 7.62
C ASP A 48 9.68 14.21 8.89
N LYS A 49 10.22 14.84 9.92
CA LYS A 49 9.56 15.06 11.22
C LYS A 49 8.44 16.11 11.17
N VAL A 50 8.41 16.92 10.11
CA VAL A 50 7.32 17.88 9.86
C VAL A 50 6.08 17.11 9.41
N GLN A 51 6.18 16.25 8.41
CA GLN A 51 5.07 15.44 7.93
C GLN A 51 4.70 14.29 8.87
N TRP A 52 5.69 13.70 9.56
CA TRP A 52 5.52 12.47 10.32
C TRP A 52 5.80 12.64 11.81
N LYS A 53 4.95 12.03 12.64
CA LYS A 53 5.13 11.93 14.10
C LYS A 53 5.39 10.48 14.47
N THR A 54 6.46 10.22 15.20
CA THR A 54 6.75 8.89 15.76
C THR A 54 5.60 8.43 16.66
N LEU A 55 5.11 7.22 16.39
CA LEU A 55 4.07 6.54 17.16
C LEU A 55 4.67 5.62 18.21
N LYS A 56 5.53 4.70 17.75
CA LYS A 56 6.06 3.62 18.57
C LYS A 56 7.41 3.20 18.01
N LYS A 57 8.35 2.91 18.90
CA LYS A 57 9.59 2.21 18.56
C LYS A 57 9.57 0.89 19.32
N LYS A 58 9.85 -0.20 18.62
CA LYS A 58 10.00 -1.53 19.20
C LYS A 58 11.15 -2.21 18.49
N ASP A 59 12.16 -2.62 19.26
CA ASP A 59 13.40 -3.19 18.74
C ASP A 59 14.00 -2.25 17.67
N ASN A 60 14.26 -2.78 16.48
CA ASN A 60 14.80 -2.05 15.34
C ASN A 60 13.73 -1.48 14.40
N ILE A 61 12.44 -1.55 14.75
CA ILE A 61 11.32 -1.04 13.94
C ILE A 61 10.74 0.22 14.58
N THR A 62 10.54 1.24 13.76
CA THR A 62 9.86 2.48 14.17
C THR A 62 8.63 2.74 13.32
N ALA A 63 7.50 2.94 13.98
CA ALA A 63 6.23 3.33 13.37
C ALA A 63 6.02 4.84 13.49
N TYR A 64 5.47 5.45 12.44
CA TYR A 64 5.19 6.86 12.33
C TYR A 64 3.77 7.07 11.82
N ARG A 65 3.09 8.13 12.28
CA ARG A 65 1.82 8.58 11.73
C ARG A 65 1.97 9.90 11.00
N SER A 66 1.21 10.09 9.93
CA SER A 66 1.11 11.38 9.26
C SER A 66 0.50 12.41 10.22
N ARG A 67 0.90 13.66 10.10
CA ARG A 67 0.17 14.75 10.75
C ARG A 67 -1.03 15.13 9.89
N SER A 68 -2.19 15.31 10.51
CA SER A 68 -3.29 16.02 9.84
C SER A 68 -2.87 17.48 9.71
N TRP A 69 -2.38 17.86 8.53
CA TRP A 69 -2.59 19.22 8.11
C TRP A 69 -4.07 19.26 7.77
N ARG A 70 -4.90 19.82 8.65
CA ARG A 70 -6.17 20.33 8.16
C ARG A 70 -5.76 21.23 7.01
N THR A 71 -6.03 20.84 5.76
CA THR A 71 -6.31 21.85 4.75
C THR A 71 -7.36 22.68 5.44
N SER A 72 -6.96 23.85 5.94
CA SER A 72 -7.89 24.87 6.34
C SER A 72 -8.70 25.05 5.06
N LYS A 73 -9.85 24.38 4.98
CA LYS A 73 -10.93 24.85 4.14
C LYS A 73 -11.16 26.23 4.71
N SER A 74 -10.46 27.20 4.13
CA SER A 74 -10.75 28.60 4.33
C SER A 74 -12.23 28.67 4.06
N ARG A 75 -13.03 28.78 5.14
CA ARG A 75 -14.43 29.13 4.98
C ARG A 75 -14.37 30.38 4.11
N PRO A 76 -15.07 30.43 2.96
CA PRO A 76 -15.14 31.69 2.23
C PRO A 76 -15.76 32.68 3.22
N ARG A 77 -14.94 33.59 3.75
CA ARG A 77 -15.48 34.77 4.41
C ARG A 77 -16.05 35.56 3.26
N ILE A 78 -17.37 35.55 3.15
CA ILE A 78 -18.08 36.56 2.36
C ILE A 78 -17.77 37.88 3.06
N SER A 79 -16.80 38.60 2.53
CA SER A 79 -16.55 40.00 2.89
C SER A 79 -17.22 40.83 1.81
N SER A 80 -18.22 41.61 2.24
CA SER A 80 -18.84 42.67 1.48
C SER A 80 -17.80 43.64 0.93
N ALA A 81 -18.16 44.26 -0.19
CA ALA A 81 -17.31 44.99 -1.12
C ALA A 81 -16.71 46.31 -0.59
N ASP A 82 -15.74 46.77 -1.40
CA ASP A 82 -15.24 48.12 -1.64
C ASP A 82 -14.18 48.71 -0.70
N THR A 83 -12.93 48.74 -1.18
CA THR A 83 -12.30 50.00 -1.68
C THR A 83 -10.98 49.74 -2.43
N ASP A 84 -10.86 50.39 -3.58
CA ASP A 84 -9.67 50.51 -4.44
C ASP A 84 -8.50 51.23 -3.76
N ALA A 85 -7.25 50.80 -4.03
CA ALA A 85 -6.13 51.71 -4.32
C ALA A 85 -4.85 51.00 -4.80
N LEU A 86 -4.49 51.34 -6.05
CA LEU A 86 -3.16 51.63 -6.62
C LEU A 86 -2.12 50.51 -6.85
N ALA A 87 -1.80 50.38 -8.14
CA ALA A 87 -0.87 49.50 -8.82
C ALA A 87 0.61 49.61 -8.42
N LYS A 88 1.33 48.48 -8.54
CA LYS A 88 2.59 48.36 -9.31
C LYS A 88 2.70 46.95 -9.91
N SER A 89 2.94 46.89 -11.22
CA SER A 89 3.55 45.79 -11.99
C SER A 89 4.64 46.46 -12.85
N PRO A 90 5.80 45.86 -13.19
CA PRO A 90 6.13 44.45 -13.43
C PRO A 90 7.38 43.99 -12.60
N GLU A 91 7.86 42.75 -12.56
CA GLU A 91 8.68 42.08 -13.60
C GLU A 91 8.85 40.57 -13.28
N LYS A 92 8.84 39.77 -14.33
CA LYS A 92 9.18 38.35 -14.38
C LYS A 92 10.67 38.21 -14.70
N PRO A 93 11.47 37.44 -13.95
CA PRO A 93 12.74 36.97 -14.49
C PRO A 93 12.48 35.82 -15.48
N GLU A 94 12.89 36.05 -16.71
CA GLU A 94 13.06 35.01 -17.74
C GLU A 94 14.25 34.10 -17.40
N PHE A 95 14.17 32.84 -17.81
CA PHE A 95 15.28 32.25 -18.56
C PHE A 95 14.71 31.54 -19.79
N TYR A 96 15.00 32.13 -20.95
CA TYR A 96 14.82 31.57 -22.30
C TYR A 96 16.03 30.65 -22.61
N PRO A 97 16.07 29.96 -23.76
CA PRO A 97 16.31 28.55 -23.96
C PRO A 97 17.80 28.27 -24.23
N ILE A 98 18.20 26.99 -24.35
CA ILE A 98 19.44 26.67 -25.08
C ILE A 98 19.06 25.83 -26.29
N THR A 99 18.83 26.55 -27.40
CA THR A 99 18.94 26.04 -28.76
C THR A 99 20.31 25.40 -28.99
N GLU A 100 20.29 24.13 -29.39
CA GLU A 100 21.12 23.31 -30.31
C GLU A 100 22.57 23.69 -30.74
N LYS A 101 23.22 24.75 -30.28
CA LYS A 101 24.58 25.11 -30.72
C LYS A 101 25.73 24.73 -29.78
N ASN A 102 25.47 24.09 -28.64
CA ASN A 102 26.54 23.68 -27.71
C ASN A 102 26.60 22.20 -27.31
N ILE A 103 25.78 21.30 -27.89
CA ILE A 103 25.92 19.84 -27.63
C ILE A 103 26.71 19.13 -28.73
N LYS A 104 26.83 19.71 -29.93
CA LYS A 104 27.79 19.24 -30.95
C LYS A 104 29.25 19.31 -30.47
N SER A 105 29.52 20.06 -29.40
CA SER A 105 30.85 20.20 -28.79
C SER A 105 31.13 19.19 -27.66
N ALA A 106 30.13 18.46 -27.15
CA ALA A 106 30.31 17.52 -26.03
C ALA A 106 30.10 16.05 -26.43
N LEU A 107 29.50 15.77 -27.59
CA LEU A 107 29.36 14.42 -28.15
C LEU A 107 30.50 14.04 -29.13
N SER A 108 31.51 14.90 -29.29
CA SER A 108 32.71 14.64 -30.11
C SER A 108 33.83 13.90 -29.35
N SER A 109 33.63 13.54 -28.07
CA SER A 109 34.58 12.72 -27.31
C SER A 109 33.93 11.38 -27.00
N SER A 110 34.05 10.45 -27.95
CA SER A 110 34.35 9.01 -27.79
C SER A 110 34.07 8.38 -26.40
N TYR A 111 33.40 7.22 -26.28
CA TYR A 111 33.70 5.97 -26.99
C TYR A 111 32.47 5.04 -27.10
N LEU A 112 32.23 4.56 -28.34
CA LEU A 112 31.59 3.28 -28.76
C LEU A 112 30.09 3.08 -28.39
N GLY A 113 29.11 2.90 -29.28
CA GLY A 113 29.12 2.68 -30.73
C GLY A 113 28.67 1.26 -31.09
N VAL A 114 27.36 0.99 -31.13
CA VAL A 114 26.73 0.08 -32.12
C VAL A 114 25.31 0.58 -32.42
N SER A 115 25.07 0.80 -33.70
CA SER A 115 23.78 1.07 -34.33
C SER A 115 23.18 -0.25 -34.82
N ALA A 116 21.87 -0.45 -34.66
CA ALA A 116 21.00 -0.99 -35.72
C ALA A 116 19.52 -0.99 -35.28
N THR A 117 18.77 -0.05 -35.89
CA THR A 117 17.40 -0.19 -36.42
C THR A 117 16.31 -0.84 -35.58
N CYS A 118 15.28 -0.06 -35.20
CA CYS A 118 13.93 -0.08 -35.79
C CYS A 118 12.94 0.84 -35.03
N PRO A 119 11.84 1.29 -35.67
CA PRO A 119 11.05 2.44 -35.22
C PRO A 119 9.83 2.06 -34.35
N GLU A 120 9.31 3.09 -33.67
CA GLU A 120 7.99 3.19 -33.00
C GLU A 120 7.84 2.59 -31.59
N ALA A 121 8.01 3.46 -30.59
CA ALA A 121 7.46 3.28 -29.24
C ALA A 121 7.21 4.64 -28.57
N SER A 122 6.25 5.43 -29.06
CA SER A 122 5.84 6.68 -28.42
C SER A 122 4.56 6.57 -27.58
N ASP A 123 3.93 5.39 -27.49
CA ASP A 123 2.63 5.24 -26.81
C ASP A 123 2.67 4.44 -25.50
N PHE A 124 3.83 3.86 -25.14
CA PHE A 124 3.94 3.01 -23.94
C PHE A 124 4.35 3.77 -22.67
N LYS A 125 4.95 4.97 -22.80
CA LYS A 125 5.47 5.74 -21.66
C LYS A 125 4.43 6.63 -20.97
N THR A 126 3.38 7.06 -21.67
CA THR A 126 2.37 7.95 -21.09
C THR A 126 1.43 7.21 -20.13
N ARG A 127 1.15 5.93 -20.40
CA ARG A 127 0.27 5.12 -19.56
C ARG A 127 0.93 4.60 -18.28
N SER A 128 2.26 4.43 -18.27
CA SER A 128 2.98 3.94 -17.08
C SER A 128 3.16 5.00 -16.00
N LEU A 129 3.15 6.28 -16.38
CA LEU A 129 3.38 7.40 -15.45
C LEU A 129 2.09 7.77 -14.70
N ASP A 130 0.93 7.71 -15.35
CA ASP A 130 -0.38 7.94 -14.73
C ASP A 130 -0.79 6.85 -13.71
N VAL A 131 -0.30 5.61 -13.89
CA VAL A 131 -0.55 4.50 -12.96
C VAL A 131 0.27 4.63 -11.67
N LEU A 132 1.47 5.24 -11.73
CA LEU A 132 2.35 5.42 -10.57
C LEU A 132 1.98 6.62 -9.69
N GLU A 133 1.29 7.63 -10.22
CA GLU A 133 0.82 8.78 -9.44
C GLU A 133 -0.55 8.56 -8.77
N GLN A 134 -1.19 7.41 -9.03
CA GLN A 134 -2.47 7.10 -8.44
C GLN A 134 -2.28 6.66 -6.99
N LYS A 135 -2.52 7.59 -6.06
CA LYS A 135 -2.49 7.32 -4.61
C LYS A 135 -3.69 6.50 -4.13
N VAL A 136 -3.85 5.28 -4.64
CA VAL A 136 -4.99 4.40 -4.41
C VAL A 136 -5.19 4.13 -2.91
N MET A 137 -4.10 3.88 -2.17
CA MET A 137 -4.15 3.66 -0.73
C MET A 137 -4.59 4.92 0.03
N GLU A 138 -4.14 6.12 -0.38
CA GLU A 138 -4.58 7.35 0.27
C GLU A 138 -6.05 7.69 -0.06
N LYS A 139 -6.51 7.39 -1.28
CA LYS A 139 -7.88 7.64 -1.76
C LYS A 139 -8.93 6.71 -1.14
N SER A 140 -8.54 5.48 -0.79
CA SER A 140 -9.42 4.49 -0.13
C SER A 140 -9.60 4.75 1.37
N ARG A 141 -8.87 5.72 1.92
CA ARG A 141 -8.89 6.08 3.34
C ARG A 141 -9.86 7.25 3.59
N SER A 142 -10.65 7.16 4.65
CA SER A 142 -11.46 8.28 5.16
C SER A 142 -10.59 9.50 5.58
N ASP A 143 -11.08 10.72 5.36
CA ASP A 143 -10.34 11.97 5.65
C ASP A 143 -9.87 12.12 7.11
N HIS A 144 -10.59 11.53 8.07
CA HIS A 144 -10.25 11.58 9.50
C HIS A 144 -9.16 10.59 9.90
N VAL A 145 -8.86 9.61 9.05
CA VAL A 145 -7.88 8.56 9.34
C VAL A 145 -6.50 9.03 8.89
N LEU A 146 -5.49 8.75 9.70
CA LEU A 146 -4.11 9.10 9.40
C LEU A 146 -3.39 7.95 8.71
N MET A 147 -2.44 8.29 7.83
CA MET A 147 -1.51 7.29 7.29
C MET A 147 -0.54 6.90 8.39
N VAL A 148 -0.16 5.63 8.38
CA VAL A 148 0.91 5.07 9.17
C VAL A 148 1.94 4.50 8.21
N PHE A 149 3.21 4.71 8.50
CA PHE A 149 4.26 3.91 7.90
C PHE A 149 5.23 3.43 8.98
N CYS A 150 5.84 2.28 8.73
CA CYS A 150 6.82 1.65 9.59
C CYS A 150 8.07 1.39 8.78
N THR A 151 9.23 1.62 9.38
CA THR A 151 10.51 1.29 8.76
C THR A 151 11.48 0.78 9.81
N GLY A 152 12.44 -0.03 9.38
CA GLY A 152 13.54 -0.49 10.20
C GLY A 152 14.12 -1.78 9.65
N SER A 153 14.66 -2.60 10.53
CA SER A 153 15.31 -3.84 10.13
C SER A 153 14.99 -5.00 11.07
N VAL A 154 15.03 -6.22 10.55
CA VAL A 154 14.79 -7.44 11.34
C VAL A 154 15.77 -8.55 10.91
N PRO A 155 16.19 -9.44 11.83
CA PRO A 155 17.00 -10.59 11.48
C PRO A 155 16.25 -11.56 10.56
N GLY A 156 16.95 -12.11 9.56
CA GLY A 156 16.43 -13.09 8.61
C GLY A 156 16.87 -12.84 7.18
N SER A 157 16.34 -13.63 6.27
CA SER A 157 16.40 -13.47 4.81
C SER A 157 15.06 -12.99 4.24
N VAL A 158 15.06 -12.56 2.97
CA VAL A 158 13.83 -12.19 2.26
C VAL A 158 12.90 -13.39 2.12
N GLU A 159 13.47 -14.58 1.92
CA GLU A 159 12.77 -15.86 1.84
C GLU A 159 12.14 -16.25 3.19
N ASP A 160 12.82 -16.00 4.31
CA ASP A 160 12.23 -16.22 5.65
C ASP A 160 11.00 -15.32 5.86
N ALA A 161 11.08 -14.07 5.41
CA ALA A 161 9.95 -13.13 5.46
C ALA A 161 8.81 -13.57 4.52
N ALA A 162 9.13 -14.00 3.29
CA ALA A 162 8.16 -14.48 2.31
C ALA A 162 7.42 -15.73 2.84
N LEU A 163 8.15 -16.66 3.45
CA LEU A 163 7.56 -17.82 4.12
C LEU A 163 6.68 -17.41 5.30
N GLY A 164 7.10 -16.40 6.07
CA GLY A 164 6.31 -15.82 7.16
C GLY A 164 5.02 -15.14 6.70
N PHE A 165 5.01 -14.61 5.47
CA PHE A 165 3.84 -13.99 4.86
C PHE A 165 2.89 -14.99 4.20
N LEU A 166 3.38 -16.13 3.70
CA LEU A 166 2.53 -17.08 2.99
C LEU A 166 1.35 -17.58 3.84
N ALA A 167 0.14 -17.27 3.39
CA ALA A 167 -1.11 -17.69 4.03
C ALA A 167 -2.16 -18.15 3.01
N ASP A 168 -1.77 -19.04 2.11
CA ASP A 168 -2.62 -19.61 1.04
C ASP A 168 -3.72 -20.57 1.52
N THR A 169 -3.74 -20.92 2.81
CA THR A 169 -4.76 -21.76 3.45
C THR A 169 -5.36 -21.07 4.67
N GLU A 170 -6.56 -21.49 5.07
CA GLU A 170 -7.22 -20.99 6.28
C GLU A 170 -6.39 -21.28 7.54
N ALA A 171 -5.79 -22.48 7.62
CA ALA A 171 -4.91 -22.85 8.74
C ALA A 171 -3.69 -21.92 8.83
N ARG A 172 -2.98 -21.68 7.71
CA ARG A 172 -1.85 -20.73 7.69
C ARG A 172 -2.29 -19.31 7.99
N THR A 173 -3.46 -18.89 7.50
CA THR A 173 -4.05 -17.58 7.83
C THR A 173 -4.27 -17.45 9.34
N LYS A 174 -4.89 -18.45 9.98
CA LYS A 174 -5.11 -18.45 11.44
C LYS A 174 -3.77 -18.40 12.20
N THR A 175 -2.79 -19.23 11.82
CA THR A 175 -1.46 -19.25 12.45
C THR A 175 -0.67 -17.94 12.27
N ARG A 176 -0.75 -17.31 11.09
CA ARG A 176 -0.07 -16.03 10.84
C ARG A 176 -0.71 -14.92 11.66
N THR A 177 -2.04 -14.83 11.65
CA THR A 177 -2.77 -13.77 12.34
C THR A 177 -2.74 -13.94 13.87
N SER A 178 -2.66 -15.17 14.41
CA SER A 178 -2.55 -15.42 15.86
C SER A 178 -1.25 -14.90 16.48
N LYS A 179 -0.26 -14.49 15.67
CA LYS A 179 0.94 -13.79 16.16
C LYS A 179 0.64 -12.35 16.58
N CYS A 180 -0.53 -11.81 16.24
CA CYS A 180 -1.00 -10.52 16.73
C CYS A 180 -1.32 -10.63 18.23
N THR A 181 -0.55 -9.96 19.07
CA THR A 181 -0.74 -10.00 20.54
C THR A 181 -2.03 -9.31 20.99
N ASP A 182 -2.58 -8.42 20.17
CA ASP A 182 -3.71 -7.56 20.53
C ASP A 182 -5.07 -8.14 20.09
N ALA A 183 -5.10 -9.33 19.46
CA ALA A 183 -6.33 -9.94 18.96
C ALA A 183 -6.27 -11.48 18.93
N ASN A 184 -7.40 -12.12 19.22
CA ASN A 184 -7.63 -13.55 18.98
C ASN A 184 -8.30 -13.74 17.62
N VAL A 185 -7.85 -14.72 16.85
CA VAL A 185 -8.49 -15.11 15.57
C VAL A 185 -9.56 -16.13 15.86
N ASP A 186 -10.83 -15.75 15.70
CA ASP A 186 -11.95 -16.65 15.98
C ASP A 186 -12.28 -17.51 14.76
N ASP A 187 -12.32 -16.89 13.57
CA ASP A 187 -12.48 -17.59 12.31
C ASP A 187 -11.71 -16.93 11.16
N ALA A 188 -11.43 -17.72 10.12
CA ALA A 188 -10.80 -17.26 8.90
C ALA A 188 -11.25 -18.16 7.76
N LYS A 189 -11.73 -17.55 6.68
CA LYS A 189 -12.18 -18.20 5.46
C LYS A 189 -11.54 -17.59 4.24
N ILE A 190 -11.12 -18.44 3.31
CA ILE A 190 -10.73 -17.99 1.97
C ILE A 190 -11.98 -18.06 1.11
N LEU A 191 -12.50 -16.89 0.72
CA LEU A 191 -13.73 -16.79 -0.03
C LEU A 191 -13.51 -17.04 -1.52
N ALA A 192 -12.40 -16.51 -2.06
CA ALA A 192 -11.99 -16.76 -3.44
C ALA A 192 -10.47 -16.79 -3.52
N ARG A 193 -9.94 -17.72 -4.32
CA ARG A 193 -8.52 -17.78 -4.68
C ARG A 193 -8.40 -17.37 -6.14
N ILE A 194 -7.65 -16.31 -6.40
CA ILE A 194 -7.35 -15.80 -7.75
C ILE A 194 -6.04 -16.40 -8.21
N GLU A 195 -4.99 -16.30 -7.37
CA GLU A 195 -3.69 -16.94 -7.61
C GLU A 195 -3.21 -17.72 -6.37
N GLY A 196 -2.30 -18.66 -6.60
CA GLY A 196 -1.68 -19.43 -5.54
C GLY A 196 -0.22 -19.76 -5.84
N PRO A 197 0.43 -20.53 -4.95
CA PRO A 197 1.82 -20.90 -5.10
C PRO A 197 2.09 -21.58 -6.44
N SER A 198 3.23 -21.25 -7.03
CA SER A 198 3.70 -21.78 -8.31
C SER A 198 5.15 -22.23 -8.20
N PHE A 199 5.68 -22.86 -9.25
CA PHE A 199 7.08 -23.25 -9.29
C PHE A 199 8.02 -22.03 -9.27
N ASP A 200 7.66 -20.98 -10.02
CA ASP A 200 8.47 -19.77 -10.15
C ASP A 200 8.38 -18.88 -8.90
N ASP A 201 7.19 -18.76 -8.30
CA ASP A 201 6.97 -18.11 -7.02
C ASP A 201 6.19 -19.04 -6.07
N PRO A 202 6.86 -19.73 -5.13
CA PRO A 202 6.22 -20.61 -4.16
C PRO A 202 5.57 -19.85 -3.00
N PHE A 203 5.80 -18.54 -2.87
CA PHE A 203 5.23 -17.67 -1.83
C PHE A 203 4.01 -16.88 -2.33
N ARG A 204 3.64 -17.09 -3.60
CA ARG A 204 2.54 -16.38 -4.24
C ARG A 204 1.18 -16.74 -3.67
N PHE A 205 0.37 -15.72 -3.40
CA PHE A 205 -1.04 -15.86 -3.11
C PHE A 205 -1.77 -14.58 -3.50
N LEU A 206 -2.90 -14.70 -4.19
CA LEU A 206 -3.85 -13.60 -4.38
C LEU A 206 -5.26 -14.12 -4.13
N GLY A 207 -6.00 -13.48 -3.23
CA GLY A 207 -7.36 -13.91 -2.96
C GLY A 207 -8.12 -13.03 -1.97
N VAL A 208 -9.41 -13.33 -1.87
CA VAL A 208 -10.34 -12.67 -0.93
C VAL A 208 -10.46 -13.51 0.32
N LYS A 209 -10.29 -12.87 1.48
CA LYS A 209 -10.41 -13.51 2.79
C LYS A 209 -11.42 -12.79 3.65
N TRP A 210 -12.12 -13.59 4.45
CA TRP A 210 -12.92 -13.10 5.56
C TRP A 210 -12.37 -13.61 6.88
N LEU A 211 -12.19 -12.74 7.88
CA LEU A 211 -11.65 -13.11 9.19
C LEU A 211 -12.46 -12.45 10.30
N THR A 212 -12.53 -13.09 11.46
CA THR A 212 -13.04 -12.49 12.69
C THR A 212 -11.97 -12.42 13.75
N LEU A 213 -11.89 -11.26 14.39
CA LEU A 213 -10.93 -10.96 15.43
C LEU A 213 -11.65 -10.42 16.66
N SER A 214 -11.38 -11.02 17.82
CA SER A 214 -11.88 -10.55 19.11
C SER A 214 -10.73 -10.06 20.00
N THR A 215 -11.04 -9.15 20.93
CA THR A 215 -10.05 -8.70 21.90
C THR A 215 -9.69 -9.84 22.87
N PRO A 216 -8.42 -10.04 23.23
CA PRO A 216 -8.04 -11.07 24.20
C PRO A 216 -8.56 -10.80 25.62
N GLY A 217 -8.67 -11.87 26.42
CA GLY A 217 -8.98 -11.77 27.84
C GLY A 217 -10.39 -11.29 28.18
N ALA A 218 -10.55 -10.65 29.34
CA ALA A 218 -11.85 -10.18 29.82
C ALA A 218 -12.41 -8.99 29.02
N ALA A 219 -11.57 -8.27 28.26
CA ALA A 219 -11.99 -7.16 27.42
C ALA A 219 -12.95 -7.59 26.30
N LYS A 220 -12.93 -8.87 25.88
CA LYS A 220 -13.85 -9.44 24.88
C LYS A 220 -15.34 -9.29 25.22
N TYR A 221 -15.67 -9.14 26.51
CA TYR A 221 -17.05 -8.98 26.95
C TYR A 221 -17.55 -7.53 26.84
N PHE A 222 -16.63 -6.57 26.64
CA PHE A 222 -16.93 -5.13 26.58
C PHE A 222 -16.62 -4.51 25.21
N ILE A 223 -15.75 -5.15 24.42
CA ILE A 223 -15.34 -4.67 23.10
C ILE A 223 -15.98 -5.56 22.03
N LYS A 224 -16.72 -4.93 21.12
CA LYS A 224 -17.38 -5.61 19.99
C LYS A 224 -16.31 -6.30 19.13
N SER A 225 -16.57 -7.54 18.74
CA SER A 225 -15.67 -8.29 17.84
C SER A 225 -15.67 -7.64 16.46
N ARG A 226 -14.56 -7.73 15.73
CA ARG A 226 -14.45 -7.15 14.39
C ARG A 226 -14.39 -8.24 13.33
N ASP A 227 -15.07 -8.02 12.22
CA ASP A 227 -14.91 -8.83 11.03
C ASP A 227 -14.15 -8.04 9.95
N TYR A 228 -13.44 -8.78 9.10
CA TYR A 228 -12.52 -8.24 8.11
C TYR A 228 -12.83 -8.92 6.79
N LEU A 229 -13.12 -8.14 5.75
CA LEU A 229 -13.22 -8.61 4.38
C LEU A 229 -12.09 -7.96 3.59
N ILE A 230 -11.10 -8.75 3.19
CA ILE A 230 -9.85 -8.24 2.61
C ILE A 230 -9.51 -8.94 1.30
N LEU A 231 -8.95 -8.14 0.38
CA LEU A 231 -8.05 -8.63 -0.64
C LEU A 231 -6.66 -8.79 -0.02
N GLU A 232 -6.07 -9.96 -0.18
CA GLU A 232 -4.70 -10.25 0.25
C GLU A 232 -3.86 -10.68 -0.95
N SER A 233 -2.69 -10.07 -1.10
CA SER A 233 -1.70 -10.43 -2.11
C SER A 233 -0.33 -10.59 -1.46
N SER A 234 0.40 -11.66 -1.77
CA SER A 234 1.78 -11.87 -1.34
C SER A 234 2.58 -12.55 -2.44
N GLY A 235 3.88 -12.31 -2.44
CA GLY A 235 4.80 -12.97 -3.38
C GLY A 235 6.20 -12.39 -3.30
N MET A 236 7.04 -12.86 -4.23
CA MET A 236 8.36 -12.29 -4.47
C MET A 236 8.40 -11.58 -5.84
N ALA A 237 9.17 -10.51 -5.90
CA ALA A 237 9.33 -9.71 -7.10
C ALA A 237 10.74 -9.11 -7.17
N LEU A 238 11.04 -8.52 -8.33
CA LEU A 238 12.26 -7.76 -8.58
C LEU A 238 11.91 -6.28 -8.65
N ASP A 239 12.73 -5.43 -8.04
CA ASP A 239 12.63 -3.99 -8.24
C ASP A 239 13.34 -3.53 -9.53
N SER A 240 13.41 -2.22 -9.76
CA SER A 240 14.04 -1.65 -10.96
C SER A 240 15.54 -1.94 -11.06
N ASP A 241 16.20 -2.22 -9.95
CA ASP A 241 17.62 -2.51 -9.88
C ASP A 241 17.90 -4.02 -9.98
N GLY A 242 16.85 -4.84 -10.07
CA GLY A 242 16.93 -6.30 -10.14
C GLY A 242 17.17 -6.94 -8.77
N GLU A 243 17.00 -6.21 -7.67
CA GLU A 243 17.06 -6.78 -6.33
C GLU A 243 15.75 -7.48 -5.99
N ARG A 244 15.87 -8.67 -5.38
CA ARG A 244 14.71 -9.45 -4.94
C ARG A 244 14.14 -8.85 -3.67
N PHE A 245 12.83 -8.67 -3.66
CA PHE A 245 12.06 -8.30 -2.47
C PHE A 245 10.83 -9.19 -2.34
N CYS A 246 10.29 -9.29 -1.14
CA CYS A 246 8.98 -9.90 -0.92
C CYS A 246 8.00 -8.87 -0.38
N TYR A 247 6.72 -9.13 -0.60
CA TYR A 247 5.66 -8.24 -0.19
C TYR A 247 4.47 -8.97 0.42
N LEU A 248 3.70 -8.22 1.22
CA LEU A 248 2.40 -8.62 1.72
C LEU A 248 1.46 -7.42 1.71
N LEU A 249 0.39 -7.52 0.93
CA LEU A 249 -0.72 -6.59 0.90
C LEU A 249 -1.92 -7.20 1.63
N SER A 250 -2.58 -6.40 2.45
CA SER A 250 -3.90 -6.68 3.00
C SER A 250 -4.74 -5.40 2.89
N HIS A 251 -5.80 -5.45 2.11
CA HIS A 251 -6.61 -4.28 1.77
C HIS A 251 -8.10 -4.60 1.93
N SER A 252 -8.83 -3.81 2.71
CA SER A 252 -10.28 -3.97 2.85
C SER A 252 -11.00 -3.75 1.53
N ILE A 253 -11.93 -4.65 1.20
CA ILE A 253 -12.78 -4.54 0.02
C ILE A 253 -14.26 -4.67 0.43
N ALA A 254 -15.16 -4.32 -0.49
CA ALA A 254 -16.59 -4.56 -0.37
C ALA A 254 -17.04 -5.58 -1.43
N LEU A 255 -17.88 -6.52 -1.02
CA LEU A 255 -18.55 -7.49 -1.90
C LEU A 255 -20.02 -7.57 -1.48
N ASP A 256 -20.92 -7.50 -2.44
CA ASP A 256 -22.38 -7.54 -2.18
C ASP A 256 -22.79 -8.90 -1.57
N GLU A 257 -22.08 -9.98 -1.92
CA GLU A 257 -22.30 -11.31 -1.38
C GLU A 257 -21.87 -11.47 0.08
N VAL A 258 -21.09 -10.51 0.60
CA VAL A 258 -20.53 -10.53 1.96
C VAL A 258 -20.85 -9.20 2.67
N PRO A 259 -22.12 -9.02 3.08
CA PRO A 259 -22.53 -7.82 3.78
C PRO A 259 -21.84 -7.72 5.15
N GLU A 260 -22.03 -6.60 5.82
CA GLU A 260 -21.60 -6.45 7.20
C GLU A 260 -22.44 -7.34 8.13
N PHE A 261 -21.78 -8.02 9.07
CA PHE A 261 -22.42 -8.97 9.97
C PHE A 261 -22.80 -8.31 11.32
N GLU A 262 -23.33 -7.08 11.27
CA GLU A 262 -23.69 -6.34 12.49
C GLU A 262 -24.72 -7.06 13.35
N SER A 263 -25.69 -7.72 12.72
CA SER A 263 -26.70 -8.56 13.38
C SER A 263 -26.11 -9.76 14.11
N PHE A 264 -24.88 -10.17 13.75
CA PHE A 264 -24.13 -11.23 14.42
C PHE A 264 -23.13 -10.67 15.45
N GLY A 265 -23.22 -9.37 15.76
CA GLY A 265 -22.39 -8.73 16.78
C GLY A 265 -21.02 -8.27 16.29
N PHE A 266 -20.76 -8.23 14.98
CA PHE A 266 -19.49 -7.75 14.42
C PHE A 266 -19.53 -6.27 14.02
N ALA A 267 -18.39 -5.60 14.09
CA ALA A 267 -18.16 -4.34 13.41
C ALA A 267 -17.13 -4.54 12.30
N ARG A 268 -17.47 -4.15 11.06
CA ARG A 268 -16.59 -4.31 9.91
C ARG A 268 -15.38 -3.39 10.03
N GLN A 269 -14.19 -3.97 10.03
CA GLN A 269 -12.95 -3.20 10.06
C GLN A 269 -12.53 -2.81 8.64
N THR A 270 -12.28 -1.50 8.45
CA THR A 270 -11.69 -0.97 7.23
C THR A 270 -10.23 -0.61 7.46
N PHE A 271 -9.31 -1.14 6.65
CA PHE A 271 -7.90 -0.84 6.71
C PHE A 271 -7.21 -1.17 5.38
N SER A 272 -6.00 -0.65 5.22
CA SER A 272 -5.07 -1.10 4.18
C SER A 272 -3.69 -1.15 4.78
N ALA A 273 -2.92 -2.20 4.50
CA ALA A 273 -1.53 -2.32 4.87
C ALA A 273 -0.77 -3.03 3.75
N CYS A 274 0.39 -2.49 3.38
CA CYS A 274 1.32 -3.14 2.48
C CYS A 274 2.72 -3.11 3.09
N HIS A 275 3.40 -4.24 3.01
CA HIS A 275 4.74 -4.48 3.53
C HIS A 275 5.67 -4.82 2.38
N ILE A 276 6.85 -4.22 2.35
CA ILE A 276 7.94 -4.52 1.42
C ILE A 276 9.17 -4.88 2.24
N ILE A 277 9.77 -6.03 1.95
CA ILE A 277 10.93 -6.55 2.66
C ILE A 277 12.06 -6.73 1.66
N ARG A 278 13.17 -6.04 1.89
CA ARG A 278 14.37 -6.04 1.04
C ARG A 278 15.59 -6.56 1.79
N PRO A 279 16.63 -7.03 1.09
CA PRO A 279 17.93 -7.29 1.69
C PRO A 279 18.46 -6.06 2.45
N SER A 280 19.15 -6.31 3.56
CA SER A 280 19.99 -5.29 4.22
C SER A 280 21.43 -5.42 3.74
N ASP A 281 22.20 -4.35 3.89
CA ASP A 281 23.66 -4.38 3.69
C ASP A 281 24.35 -5.21 4.77
N THR A 282 23.67 -5.42 5.90
CA THR A 282 24.11 -6.29 6.98
C THR A 282 23.66 -7.71 6.71
N GLU A 283 24.61 -8.67 6.75
CA GLU A 283 24.28 -10.08 6.58
C GLU A 283 23.20 -10.56 7.56
N ARG A 284 22.28 -11.40 7.06
CA ARG A 284 21.16 -11.98 7.83
C ARG A 284 20.23 -10.95 8.44
N GLU A 285 20.11 -9.80 7.81
CA GLU A 285 19.12 -8.80 8.17
C GLU A 285 18.35 -8.38 6.92
N VAL A 286 17.08 -8.05 7.09
CA VAL A 286 16.23 -7.48 6.05
C VAL A 286 15.71 -6.12 6.47
N LYS A 287 15.66 -5.20 5.50
CA LYS A 287 15.03 -3.89 5.65
C LYS A 287 13.52 -4.04 5.47
N VAL A 288 12.77 -3.49 6.41
CA VAL A 288 11.32 -3.50 6.40
C VAL A 288 10.84 -2.10 6.08
N PHE A 289 9.97 -1.99 5.08
CA PHE A 289 9.15 -0.81 4.86
C PHE A 289 7.69 -1.24 4.85
N SER A 290 6.82 -0.50 5.52
CA SER A 290 5.39 -0.79 5.53
C SER A 290 4.61 0.49 5.56
N ARG A 291 3.46 0.54 4.90
CA ARG A 291 2.54 1.67 4.95
C ARG A 291 1.11 1.21 4.96
N GLY A 292 0.23 2.04 5.49
CA GLY A 292 -1.17 1.70 5.62
C GLY A 292 -1.98 2.71 6.41
N PHE A 293 -3.22 2.35 6.65
CA PHE A 293 -4.12 3.04 7.55
C PHE A 293 -5.08 2.02 8.16
N THR A 294 -5.71 2.38 9.27
CA THR A 294 -6.76 1.58 9.90
C THR A 294 -7.81 2.53 10.44
N ASP A 295 -9.07 2.33 10.04
CA ASP A 295 -10.18 3.16 10.47
C ASP A 295 -10.91 2.49 11.64
N SER A 296 -10.58 2.86 12.87
CA SER A 296 -11.05 2.17 14.06
C SER A 296 -12.42 2.63 14.57
N VAL A 297 -13.28 3.21 13.71
CA VAL A 297 -14.64 3.64 14.10
C VAL A 297 -15.41 2.49 14.75
#